data_AF-A0A9P6KZ41-F1
#
_entry.id   AF-A0A9P6KZ41-F1
#
_cell.length_a   1.000
_cell.length_b   1.000
_cell.length_c   1.000
_cell.angle_alpha   90.00
_cell.angle_beta   90.00
_cell.angle_gamma   90.00
#
_symmetry.space_group_name_H-M   'P 1'
#
loop_
_entity.id
_entity.type
_entity.pdbx_description
1 polymer ?
#
loop_
_entity_poly.entity_id
_entity_poly.type
_entity_poly.pdbx_seq_one_letter_code
_entity_poly.pdbx_strand_id
1 'polypeptide(L)'
;MKIINDWATNKIIRRDKIQHFELLEERNCIKEVKDNYYCLVEPIEVCESIVLEEINLEIASTLNITDIDLEVKSFIKQLNEYNELKDIGETLVHKIAERKGLTSKQMFIEMEYEDLSIKYD
;
A
#
# COMPACT_ATOMS: atom_id res chain seq x y z
N MET A 1 -3.62 4.24 11.80
CA MET A 1 -2.58 5.26 11.55
C MET A 1 -3.29 6.61 11.57
N LYS A 2 -2.86 7.57 12.40
CA LYS A 2 -3.49 8.92 12.42
C LYS A 2 -2.74 9.79 11.41
N ILE A 3 -3.47 10.32 10.43
CA ILE A 3 -2.90 11.06 9.29
C ILE A 3 -2.79 12.55 9.64
N ILE A 4 -3.76 13.05 10.39
CA ILE A 4 -3.71 14.36 11.03
C ILE A 4 -3.85 14.22 12.55
N ASN A 5 -3.61 15.32 13.26
CA ASN A 5 -3.72 15.35 14.72
C ASN A 5 -5.11 14.93 15.21
N ASP A 6 -5.17 14.43 16.44
CA ASP A 6 -6.45 14.13 17.10
C ASP A 6 -7.12 15.42 17.60
N TRP A 7 -7.97 15.98 16.74
CA TRP A 7 -8.76 17.18 17.02
C TRP A 7 -10.02 16.89 17.84
N ALA A 8 -10.40 15.62 18.02
CA ALA A 8 -11.51 15.22 18.89
C ALA A 8 -11.12 15.39 20.37
N THR A 9 -9.87 15.05 20.71
CA THR A 9 -9.33 15.18 22.06
C THR A 9 -8.83 16.61 22.34
N ASN A 10 -8.16 17.23 21.36
CA ASN A 10 -7.62 18.58 21.47
C ASN A 10 -8.22 19.49 20.38
N LYS A 11 -9.33 20.16 20.70
CA LYS A 11 -10.07 21.01 19.74
C LYS A 11 -9.28 22.20 19.19
N ILE A 12 -8.23 22.60 19.90
CA ILE A 12 -7.39 23.75 19.54
C ILE A 12 -5.94 23.29 19.67
N ILE A 13 -5.18 23.41 18.58
CA ILE A 13 -3.79 22.94 18.49
C ILE A 13 -2.92 24.10 18.03
N ARG A 14 -1.71 24.19 18.60
CA ARG A 14 -0.71 25.19 18.22
C ARG A 14 -0.05 24.80 16.91
N ARG A 15 0.26 25.78 16.05
CA ARG A 15 0.86 25.61 14.71
C ARG A 15 1.99 24.58 14.65
N ASP A 16 2.94 24.64 15.58
CA ASP A 16 4.13 23.77 15.66
C ASP A 16 3.81 22.29 15.87
N LYS A 17 2.59 21.97 16.31
CA LYS A 17 2.13 20.61 16.55
C LYS A 17 1.21 20.08 15.46
N ILE A 18 0.82 20.91 14.49
CA ILE A 18 -0.11 20.52 13.44
C ILE A 18 0.64 19.79 12.33
N GLN A 19 0.27 18.54 12.08
CA GLN A 19 0.75 17.75 10.96
C GLN A 19 0.12 18.25 9.66
N HIS A 20 0.90 18.30 8.57
CA HIS A 20 0.44 18.79 7.25
C HIS A 20 -0.16 20.21 7.30
N PHE A 21 0.38 21.08 8.16
CA PHE A 21 -0.15 22.43 8.41
C PHE A 21 -0.36 23.24 7.12
N GLU A 22 0.65 23.30 6.25
CA GLU A 22 0.60 24.09 5.01
C GLU A 22 -0.55 23.63 4.11
N LEU A 23 -0.69 22.32 3.92
CA LEU A 23 -1.77 21.73 3.12
C LEU A 23 -3.16 21.99 3.75
N LEU A 24 -3.28 21.87 5.07
CA LEU A 24 -4.53 22.14 5.78
C LEU A 24 -4.91 23.63 5.73
N GLU A 25 -3.94 24.54 5.75
CA GLU A 25 -4.15 25.99 5.65
C GLU A 25 -4.56 26.37 4.21
N GLU A 26 -3.85 25.90 3.19
CA GLU A 26 -4.15 26.16 1.78
C GLU A 26 -5.55 25.67 1.38
N ARG A 27 -5.99 24.55 1.95
CA ARG A 27 -7.30 23.95 1.69
C ARG A 27 -8.39 24.45 2.64
N ASN A 28 -8.12 25.48 3.45
CA ASN A 28 -9.05 26.09 4.42
C ASN A 28 -9.65 25.09 5.45
N CYS A 29 -8.93 24.01 5.74
CA CYS A 29 -9.35 23.00 6.72
C CYS A 29 -9.15 23.48 8.17
N ILE A 30 -8.22 24.40 8.38
CA ILE A 30 -7.91 24.99 9.68
C ILE A 30 -8.09 26.51 9.67
N LYS A 31 -8.49 27.06 10.82
CA LYS A 31 -8.64 28.50 11.03
C LYS A 31 -7.93 28.93 12.29
N GLU A 32 -7.21 30.04 12.22
CA GLU A 32 -6.59 30.63 13.39
C GLU A 32 -7.64 31.20 14.35
N VAL A 33 -7.52 30.84 15.62
CA VAL A 33 -8.34 31.37 16.71
C VAL A 33 -7.62 32.52 17.40
N LYS A 34 -6.35 32.31 17.82
CA LYS A 34 -5.52 33.33 18.47
C LYS A 34 -4.08 32.84 18.64
N ASP A 35 -3.09 33.74 18.63
CA ASP A 35 -1.72 33.50 19.08
C ASP A 35 -1.06 32.23 18.48
N ASN A 36 -1.27 31.95 17.18
CA ASN A 36 -0.82 30.72 16.50
C ASN A 36 -1.52 29.42 16.95
N TYR A 37 -2.70 29.51 17.52
CA TYR A 37 -3.58 28.38 17.78
C TYR A 37 -4.67 28.30 16.72
N TYR A 38 -4.90 27.10 16.21
CA TYR A 38 -5.84 26.81 15.13
C TYR A 38 -6.91 25.84 15.59
N CYS A 39 -8.06 25.85 14.91
CA CYS A 39 -9.12 24.87 15.03
C CYS A 39 -9.51 24.34 13.64
N LEU A 40 -10.08 23.13 13.58
CA LEU A 40 -10.71 22.62 12.37
C LEU A 40 -11.95 23.43 12.01
N VAL A 41 -12.11 23.71 10.72
CA VAL A 41 -13.29 24.37 10.14
C VAL A 41 -14.28 23.31 9.65
N GLU A 42 -13.77 22.26 9.04
CA GLU A 42 -14.53 21.13 8.51
C GLU A 42 -14.38 19.89 9.40
N PRO A 43 -15.27 18.88 9.25
CA PRO A 43 -15.11 17.60 9.93
C PRO A 43 -13.73 16.98 9.66
N ILE A 44 -13.20 16.28 10.67
CA ILE A 44 -11.86 15.68 10.60
C ILE A 44 -11.73 14.74 9.40
N GLU A 45 -12.81 14.02 9.06
CA GLU A 45 -12.86 13.07 7.95
C GLU A 45 -12.69 13.76 6.59
N VAL A 46 -13.21 14.97 6.44
CA VAL A 46 -13.08 15.77 5.21
C VAL A 46 -11.63 16.23 5.05
N CYS A 47 -11.04 16.74 6.14
CA CYS A 47 -9.65 17.19 6.15
C CYS A 47 -8.67 16.02 5.92
N GLU A 48 -8.93 14.86 6.51
CA GLU A 48 -8.15 13.64 6.27
C GLU A 48 -8.20 13.18 4.82
N SER A 49 -9.39 13.23 4.20
CA SER A 49 -9.55 12.88 2.78
C SER A 49 -8.68 13.75 1.87
N ILE A 50 -8.64 15.06 2.13
CA ILE A 50 -7.83 16.02 1.35
C ILE A 50 -6.33 15.71 1.50
N VAL A 51 -5.87 15.44 2.72
CA VAL A 51 -4.46 15.09 2.97
C VAL A 51 -4.10 13.76 2.29
N LEU A 52 -5.01 12.78 2.34
CA LEU A 52 -4.84 11.50 1.67
C LEU A 52 -4.76 11.63 0.14
N GLU A 53 -5.58 12.47 -0.46
CA GLU A 53 -5.55 12.73 -1.90
C GLU A 53 -4.20 13.29 -2.33
N GLU A 54 -3.65 14.27 -1.61
CA GLU A 54 -2.36 14.86 -1.94
C GLU A 54 -1.21 13.84 -1.80
N ILE A 55 -1.20 13.07 -0.70
CA ILE A 55 -0.22 11.98 -0.50
C ILE A 55 -0.30 10.95 -1.63
N ASN A 56 -1.52 10.58 -2.05
CA ASN A 56 -1.71 9.64 -3.16
C ASN A 56 -1.17 10.19 -4.48
N LEU A 57 -1.33 11.49 -4.74
CA LEU A 57 -0.77 12.15 -5.93
C LEU A 57 0.76 12.16 -5.91
N GLU A 58 1.38 12.46 -4.76
CA GLU A 58 2.84 12.42 -4.59
C GLU A 58 3.40 11.00 -4.82
N ILE A 59 2.73 9.99 -4.27
CA ILE A 59 3.11 8.58 -4.46
C ILE A 59 2.94 8.17 -5.92
N ALA A 60 1.81 8.50 -6.55
CA ALA A 60 1.56 8.20 -7.95
C ALA A 60 2.62 8.84 -8.85
N SER A 61 2.99 10.10 -8.59
CA SER A 61 4.06 10.78 -9.32
C SER A 61 5.41 10.09 -9.14
N THR A 62 5.76 9.70 -7.90
CA THR A 62 7.02 9.01 -7.58
C THR A 62 7.11 7.65 -8.28
N LEU A 63 5.99 6.93 -8.37
CA LEU A 63 5.89 5.63 -9.04
C LEU A 63 5.66 5.75 -10.55
N ASN A 64 5.56 6.97 -11.08
CA ASN A 64 5.22 7.27 -12.47
C ASN A 64 3.92 6.57 -12.93
N ILE A 65 2.95 6.46 -12.03
CA ILE A 65 1.62 5.89 -12.28
C ILE A 65 0.73 6.99 -12.84
N THR A 66 0.34 6.86 -14.11
CA THR A 66 -0.55 7.81 -14.80
C THR A 66 -2.03 7.48 -14.60
N ASP A 67 -2.36 6.21 -14.40
CA ASP A 67 -3.71 5.72 -14.15
C ASP A 67 -3.66 4.58 -13.13
N ILE A 68 -4.13 4.87 -11.92
CA ILE A 68 -4.12 3.94 -10.79
C ILE A 68 -4.99 2.71 -11.08
N ASP A 69 -6.13 2.90 -11.74
CA ASP A 69 -7.05 1.79 -12.03
C ASP A 69 -6.46 0.82 -13.05
N LEU A 70 -5.76 1.36 -14.06
CA LEU A 70 -5.03 0.52 -15.02
C LEU A 70 -3.87 -0.22 -14.36
N GLU A 71 -3.11 0.43 -13.49
CA GLU A 71 -1.98 -0.19 -12.80
C GLU A 71 -2.44 -1.32 -11.87
N VAL A 72 -3.50 -1.10 -11.09
CA VAL A 72 -4.11 -2.12 -10.22
C VAL A 72 -4.60 -3.30 -11.05
N LYS A 73 -5.30 -3.05 -12.17
CA LYS A 73 -5.77 -4.13 -13.07
C LYS A 73 -4.61 -4.90 -13.68
N SER A 74 -3.55 -4.21 -14.09
CA SER A 74 -2.33 -4.81 -14.64
C SER A 74 -1.67 -5.74 -13.62
N PHE A 75 -1.48 -5.25 -12.39
CA PHE A 75 -0.92 -6.02 -11.29
C PHE A 75 -1.75 -7.26 -10.96
N ILE A 76 -3.08 -7.12 -10.84
CA ILE A 76 -3.98 -8.26 -10.58
C ILE A 76 -3.87 -9.30 -11.70
N LYS A 77 -3.82 -8.85 -12.96
CA LYS A 77 -3.67 -9.75 -14.11
C LYS A 77 -2.35 -10.52 -14.04
N GLN A 78 -1.23 -9.84 -13.81
CA GLN A 78 0.08 -10.49 -13.69
C GLN A 78 0.12 -11.49 -12.54
N LEU A 79 -0.49 -11.16 -11.40
CA LEU A 79 -0.57 -12.05 -10.25
C LEU A 79 -1.38 -13.32 -10.57
N ASN A 80 -2.50 -13.18 -11.28
CA ASN A 80 -3.30 -14.32 -11.71
C ASN A 80 -2.53 -15.20 -12.71
N GLU A 81 -1.90 -14.60 -13.71
CA GLU A 81 -1.06 -15.33 -14.68
C GLU A 81 0.09 -16.07 -13.99
N TYR A 82 0.75 -15.44 -13.01
CA TYR A 82 1.79 -16.08 -12.20
C TYR A 82 1.25 -17.29 -11.43
N ASN A 83 0.10 -17.14 -10.75
CA ASN A 83 -0.49 -18.23 -9.97
C ASN A 83 -0.89 -19.41 -10.86
N GLU A 84 -1.51 -19.15 -12.02
CA GLU A 84 -1.86 -20.20 -12.98
C GLU A 84 -0.62 -20.94 -13.49
N LEU A 85 0.44 -20.22 -13.84
CA LEU A 85 1.70 -20.81 -14.29
C LEU A 85 2.38 -21.61 -13.18
N LYS A 86 2.36 -21.10 -11.94
CA LYS A 86 2.88 -21.80 -10.76
C LYS A 86 2.15 -23.13 -10.56
N ASP A 87 0.82 -23.11 -10.53
CA ASP A 87 -0.01 -24.30 -10.33
C ASP A 87 0.23 -25.38 -11.41
N ILE A 88 0.33 -24.96 -12.68
CA ILE A 88 0.67 -25.85 -13.79
C ILE A 88 2.07 -26.45 -13.60
N GLY A 89 3.05 -25.61 -13.28
CA GLY A 89 4.44 -26.02 -13.04
C GLY A 89 4.55 -27.05 -11.92
N GLU A 90 3.99 -26.75 -10.76
CA GLU A 90 4.00 -27.64 -9.59
C GLU A 90 3.29 -28.97 -9.89
N THR A 91 2.16 -28.93 -10.59
CA THR A 91 1.44 -30.14 -11.01
C THR A 91 2.30 -31.04 -11.91
N LEU A 92 3.04 -30.45 -12.85
CA LEU A 92 3.95 -31.19 -13.73
C LEU A 92 5.11 -31.80 -12.94
N VAL A 93 5.71 -31.02 -12.02
CA VAL A 93 6.79 -31.51 -11.15
C VAL A 93 6.31 -32.70 -10.31
N HIS A 94 5.12 -32.62 -9.72
CA HIS A 94 4.53 -33.70 -8.93
C HIS A 94 4.40 -35.00 -9.73
N LYS A 95 3.88 -34.91 -10.97
CA LYS A 95 3.75 -36.08 -11.85
C LYS A 95 5.09 -36.67 -12.28
N ILE A 96 6.10 -35.83 -12.49
CA ILE A 96 7.46 -36.30 -12.81
C ILE A 96 8.09 -36.99 -11.60
N ALA A 97 7.96 -36.41 -10.42
CA ALA A 97 8.45 -36.96 -9.16
C ALA A 97 7.85 -38.35 -8.90
N GLU A 98 6.52 -38.48 -9.04
CA GLU A 98 5.80 -39.75 -8.89
C GLU A 98 6.36 -40.83 -9.85
N ARG A 99 6.55 -40.49 -11.13
CA ARG A 99 7.11 -41.42 -12.13
C ARG A 99 8.54 -41.85 -11.83
N LYS A 100 9.34 -40.98 -11.21
CA LYS A 100 10.72 -41.26 -10.80
C LYS A 100 10.83 -41.92 -9.42
N GLY A 101 9.72 -42.06 -8.68
CA GLY A 101 9.73 -42.52 -7.29
C GLY A 101 10.44 -41.53 -6.34
N LEU A 102 10.48 -40.25 -6.70
CA LEU A 102 11.08 -39.17 -5.90
C LEU A 102 9.99 -38.31 -5.27
N THR A 103 10.37 -37.52 -4.28
CA THR A 103 9.50 -36.45 -3.76
C THR A 103 9.60 -35.21 -4.64
N SER A 104 8.54 -34.42 -4.68
CA SER A 104 8.50 -33.14 -5.41
C SER A 104 9.62 -32.19 -4.99
N LYS A 105 9.96 -32.16 -3.69
CA LYS A 105 11.07 -31.36 -3.16
C LYS A 105 12.41 -31.75 -3.78
N GLN A 106 12.67 -33.04 -3.94
CA GLN A 106 13.90 -33.51 -4.60
C GLN A 106 13.92 -33.14 -6.08
N MET A 107 12.76 -33.18 -6.75
CA MET A 107 12.65 -32.73 -8.13
C MET A 107 12.87 -31.22 -8.30
N PHE A 108 12.34 -30.39 -7.40
CA PHE A 108 12.60 -28.95 -7.43
C PHE A 108 14.09 -28.63 -7.27
N ILE A 109 14.80 -29.35 -6.37
CA ILE A 109 16.26 -29.23 -6.23
C ILE A 109 16.98 -29.69 -7.52
N GLU A 110 16.59 -30.82 -8.10
CA GLU A 110 17.16 -31.32 -9.37
C GLU A 110 16.95 -30.34 -10.53
N MET A 111 15.85 -29.61 -10.52
CA MET A 111 15.50 -28.61 -11.54
C MET A 111 16.08 -27.22 -11.25
N GLU A 112 16.89 -27.08 -10.20
CA GLU A 112 17.41 -25.78 -9.72
C GLU A 112 16.30 -24.73 -9.50
N TYR A 113 15.11 -25.21 -9.14
CA TYR A 113 13.95 -24.36 -8.87
C TYR A 113 13.93 -23.98 -7.40
N GLU A 114 14.21 -22.71 -7.12
CA GLU A 114 14.14 -22.14 -5.78
C GLU A 114 12.76 -21.49 -5.58
N ASP A 115 11.91 -22.12 -4.75
CA ASP A 115 10.61 -21.53 -4.42
C ASP A 115 10.81 -20.34 -3.46
N LEU A 116 10.80 -19.13 -4.03
CA LEU A 116 10.93 -17.87 -3.29
C LEU A 116 9.81 -17.64 -2.27
N SER A 117 8.71 -18.40 -2.32
CA SER A 117 7.62 -18.32 -1.35
C SER A 117 7.85 -19.18 -0.09
N ILE A 118 8.83 -20.09 -0.10
CA ILE A 118 9.17 -20.96 1.02
C ILE A 118 10.60 -20.65 1.47
N LYS A 119 10.74 -19.80 2.48
CA LYS A 119 11.99 -19.74 3.24
C LYS A 119 12.06 -20.99 4.12
N TYR A 120 12.99 -21.88 3.82
CA TYR A 120 13.37 -22.93 4.76
C TYR A 120 14.30 -22.29 5.80
N ASP A 121 13.86 -22.26 7.06
CA ASP A 121 14.71 -21.95 8.22
C ASP A 121 15.90 -22.92 8.33
#